data_AF-A0A820Q509-F1
#
_entry.id   AF-A0A820Q509-F1
#
_cell.length_a   1.000
_cell.length_b   1.000
_cell.length_c   1.000
_cell.angle_alpha   90.00
_cell.angle_beta   90.00
_cell.angle_gamma   90.00
#
_symmetry.space_group_name_H-M   'P 1'
#
loop_
_entity.id
_entity.type
_entity.pdbx_description
1 polymer ?
#
loop_
_entity_poly.entity_id
_entity_poly.type
_entity_poly.pdbx_seq_one_letter_code
_entity_poly.pdbx_strand_id
1 'polypeptide(L)' 'VKGCLFHYGQALFRKFVSLNLTTPFHEDESLRSWFRSFAAIALLPETDMNEAIEYLRSIKPLLYEKEIDSFISVS' A
#
# COMPACT_ATOMS: atom_id res chain seq x y z
N VAL A 1 7.86 -12.90 15.70
CA VAL A 1 8.22 -11.46 15.71
C VAL A 1 6.98 -10.70 16.13
N LYS A 2 7.00 -9.92 17.22
CA LYS A 2 5.96 -8.89 17.43
C LYS A 2 6.18 -7.86 16.33
N GLY A 3 5.25 -7.76 15.38
CA GLY A 3 5.42 -6.93 14.20
C GLY A 3 5.59 -5.47 14.59
N CYS A 4 6.71 -4.86 14.23
CA CYS A 4 6.86 -3.41 14.31
C CYS A 4 6.53 -2.80 12.95
N LEU A 5 6.27 -1.49 12.93
CA LEU A 5 5.95 -0.75 11.70
C LEU A 5 7.00 -0.97 10.59
N PHE A 6 8.28 -1.09 10.96
CA PHE A 6 9.35 -1.38 10.02
C PHE A 6 9.17 -2.74 9.32
N HIS A 7 8.93 -3.82 10.07
CA HIS A 7 8.72 -5.15 9.49
C HIS A 7 7.41 -5.24 8.69
N TYR A 8 6.38 -4.49 9.10
CA TYR A 8 5.14 -4.34 8.34
C TYR A 8 5.40 -3.67 6.98
N GLY A 9 6.09 -2.53 6.97
CA GLY A 9 6.48 -1.84 5.73
C GLY A 9 7.34 -2.73 4.81
N GLN A 10 8.27 -3.50 5.36
CA GLN A 10 9.02 -4.49 4.58
C GLN A 10 8.14 -5.58 3.98
N ALA A 11 7.12 -6.05 4.69
CA ALA A 11 6.18 -7.05 4.18
C ALA A 11 5.36 -6.49 3.02
N LEU A 12 4.83 -5.27 3.17
CA LEU A 12 4.15 -4.56 2.09
C LEU A 12 5.06 -4.37 0.87
N PHE A 13 6.30 -3.94 1.08
CA PHE A 13 7.23 -3.70 -0.02
C PHE A 13 7.61 -4.99 -0.76
N ARG A 14 7.76 -6.12 -0.05
CA ARG A 14 7.96 -7.44 -0.70
C ARG A 14 6.79 -7.81 -1.61
N LYS A 15 5.56 -7.47 -1.24
CA LYS A 15 4.40 -7.66 -2.11
C LYS A 15 4.47 -6.75 -3.34
N PHE A 16 4.86 -5.48 -3.21
CA PHE A 16 5.13 -4.59 -4.35
C PHE A 16 6.18 -5.16 -5.32
N VAL A 17 7.27 -5.71 -4.78
CA VAL A 17 8.29 -6.39 -5.58
C VAL A 17 7.69 -7.57 -6.35
N SER A 18 6.84 -8.40 -5.70
CA SER A 18 6.18 -9.52 -6.38
C SER A 18 5.21 -9.11 -7.49
N LEU A 19 4.77 -7.85 -7.49
CA LEU A 19 3.88 -7.25 -8.49
C LEU A 19 4.65 -6.44 -9.56
N ASN A 20 5.99 -6.53 -9.59
CA ASN A 20 6.86 -5.75 -10.48
C ASN A 20 6.74 -4.23 -10.32
N LEU A 21 6.31 -3.75 -9.13
CA LEU A 21 6.15 -2.31 -8.85
C LEU A 21 7.42 -1.64 -8.31
N THR A 22 8.57 -2.33 -8.27
CA THR A 22 9.81 -1.77 -7.71
C THR A 22 10.29 -0.55 -8.49
N THR A 23 10.47 -0.66 -9.81
CA THR A 23 10.88 0.48 -10.64
C THR A 23 9.83 1.59 -10.63
N PRO A 24 8.52 1.30 -10.85
CA PRO A 24 7.45 2.28 -10.66
C PRO A 24 7.49 3.02 -9.32
N PHE A 25 7.76 2.34 -8.22
CA PHE A 25 7.82 2.97 -6.90
C PHE A 25 8.96 4.00 -6.79
N HIS A 26 10.06 3.82 -7.50
CA HIS A 26 11.18 4.77 -7.51
C HIS A 26 10.92 5.95 -8.45
N GLU A 27 10.25 5.72 -9.57
CA GLU A 27 10.06 6.71 -10.63
C GLU A 27 8.76 7.52 -10.50
N ASP A 28 7.69 6.91 -9.97
CA ASP A 28 6.38 7.52 -9.81
C ASP A 28 6.15 7.95 -8.35
N GLU A 29 6.11 9.28 -8.16
CA GLU A 29 5.82 9.87 -6.85
C GLU A 29 4.40 9.59 -6.37
N SER A 30 3.41 9.54 -7.26
CA SER A 30 2.02 9.27 -6.91
C SER A 30 1.85 7.86 -6.35
N LEU A 31 2.49 6.87 -6.98
CA LEU A 31 2.50 5.48 -6.50
C LEU A 31 3.22 5.38 -5.15
N ARG A 32 4.38 6.03 -5.02
CA ARG A 32 5.14 6.04 -3.77
C ARG A 32 4.39 6.71 -2.63
N SER A 33 3.71 7.81 -2.90
CA SER A 33 2.86 8.52 -1.93
C SER A 33 1.70 7.63 -1.49
N TRP A 34 0.99 7.04 -2.47
CA TRP A 34 -0.10 6.09 -2.21
C TRP A 34 0.35 4.91 -1.34
N PHE A 35 1.48 4.28 -1.66
CA PHE A 35 2.04 3.17 -0.87
C PHE A 35 2.35 3.58 0.57
N ARG A 36 2.93 4.78 0.78
CA ARG A 36 3.23 5.29 2.12
C ARG A 36 1.95 5.54 2.91
N SER A 37 0.92 6.09 2.28
CA SER A 37 -0.40 6.27 2.89
C SER A 37 -1.04 4.92 3.25
N PHE A 38 -0.93 3.91 2.39
CA PHE A 38 -1.40 2.56 2.70
C PHE A 38 -0.66 1.96 3.91
N ALA A 39 0.67 2.09 3.95
CA ALA A 39 1.47 1.61 5.08
C ALA A 39 1.14 2.34 6.41
N ALA A 40 0.62 3.56 6.33
CA ALA A 40 0.23 4.34 7.51
C ALA A 40 -1.11 3.89 8.12
N ILE A 41 -1.94 3.12 7.42
CA ILE A 41 -3.22 2.62 7.96
C ILE A 41 -3.01 1.84 9.26
N ALA A 42 -1.89 1.13 9.40
CA ALA A 42 -1.55 0.40 10.61
C ALA A 42 -1.42 1.29 11.88
N LEU A 43 -1.43 2.62 11.72
CA LEU A 43 -1.40 3.60 12.81
C LEU A 43 -2.77 4.20 13.13
N LEU A 44 -3.79 3.89 12.34
CA LEU A 44 -5.16 4.36 12.57
C LEU A 44 -5.86 3.53 13.65
N PRO A 45 -6.87 4.11 14.32
CA PRO A 45 -7.81 3.34 15.11
C PRO A 45 -8.50 2.27 14.26
N GLU A 46 -8.82 1.12 14.86
CA GLU A 46 -9.50 0.02 14.16
C GLU A 46 -10.84 0.44 13.55
N THR A 47 -11.54 1.38 14.20
CA THR A 47 -12.82 1.96 13.74
C THR A 47 -12.73 2.65 12.38
N ASP A 48 -11.53 3.12 12.02
CA ASP A 48 -11.33 4.01 10.87
C ASP A 48 -10.69 3.26 9.69
N MET A 49 -10.30 1.98 9.88
CA MET A 49 -9.57 1.22 8.85
C MET A 49 -10.37 1.03 7.56
N ASN A 50 -11.66 0.73 7.67
CA ASN A 50 -12.51 0.51 6.48
C ASN A 50 -12.62 1.79 5.65
N GLU A 51 -12.85 2.94 6.30
CA GLU A 51 -12.92 4.24 5.64
C GLU A 51 -11.58 4.60 4.98
N ALA A 52 -10.47 4.36 5.66
CA ALA A 52 -9.14 4.62 5.12
C ALA A 52 -8.84 3.76 3.88
N ILE A 53 -9.23 2.48 3.88
CA ILE A 53 -9.07 1.59 2.72
C ILE A 53 -9.93 2.07 1.55
N GLU A 54 -11.19 2.43 1.78
CA GLU A 54 -12.06 2.98 0.73
C GLU A 54 -11.51 4.28 0.14
N TYR A 55 -11.00 5.18 1.00
CA TYR A 55 -10.34 6.39 0.54
C TYR A 55 -9.13 6.06 -0.36
N LEU A 56 -8.26 5.14 0.06
CA LEU A 56 -7.11 4.74 -0.74
C LEU A 56 -7.49 4.07 -2.06
N ARG A 57 -8.61 3.33 -2.12
CA ARG A 57 -9.17 2.82 -3.38
C ARG A 57 -9.59 3.96 -4.30
N SER A 58 -10.18 5.03 -3.75
CA SER A 58 -10.64 6.19 -4.52
C SER A 58 -9.51 7.03 -5.13
N ILE A 59 -8.32 7.01 -4.51
CA ILE A 59 -7.15 7.77 -4.94
C ILE A 59 -6.03 6.89 -5.54
N LYS A 60 -6.33 5.63 -5.90
CA LYS A 60 -5.31 4.72 -6.45
C LYS A 60 -4.78 5.23 -7.80
N PRO A 61 -3.45 5.17 -8.05
CA PRO A 61 -2.88 5.44 -9.37
C PRO A 61 -3.46 4.53 -10.46
N LEU A 62 -4.07 5.13 -11.49
CA LEU A 62 -4.73 4.39 -12.58
C LEU A 62 -3.74 3.60 -13.45
N LEU A 63 -2.49 4.05 -13.55
CA LEU A 63 -1.46 3.40 -14.37
C LEU A 63 -1.12 1.98 -13.91
N TYR A 64 -1.33 1.69 -12.62
CA TYR A 64 -1.01 0.41 -11.97
C TYR A 64 -2.24 -0.22 -11.33
N GLU A 65 -3.41 0.08 -11.87
CA GLU A 65 -4.69 -0.28 -11.26
C GLU A 65 -4.79 -1.77 -10.93
N LYS A 66 -4.39 -2.63 -11.87
CA LYS A 66 -4.49 -4.10 -11.72
C LYS A 66 -3.57 -4.62 -10.61
N GLU A 67 -2.34 -4.11 -10.56
CA GLU A 67 -1.36 -4.48 -9.55
C GLU A 67 -1.80 -3.98 -8.17
N ILE A 68 -2.33 -2.75 -8.10
CA ILE A 68 -2.84 -2.17 -6.85
C ILE A 68 -4.07 -2.93 -6.33
N ASP A 69 -5.01 -3.30 -7.20
CA ASP A 69 -6.16 -4.12 -6.80
C ASP A 69 -5.71 -5.50 -6.31
N SER A 70 -4.69 -6.09 -6.95
CA SER A 70 -4.04 -7.32 -6.47
C SER A 70 -3.32 -7.12 -5.13
N PHE A 71 -2.78 -5.93 -4.86
CA PHE A 71 -2.13 -5.62 -3.59
C PHE A 71 -3.14 -5.51 -2.44
N ILE A 72 -4.26 -4.82 -2.66
CA ILE A 72 -5.31 -4.61 -1.65
C ILE A 72 -6.08 -5.90 -1.34
N SER A 73 -6.32 -6.76 -2.33
CA SER A 73 -7.17 -7.96 -2.19
C SER A 73 -6.57 -9.12 -1.38
N VAL A 74 -5.27 -9.08 -1.08
CA VAL A 74 -4.56 -10.10 -0.26
C VAL A 74 -4.01 -9.55 1.05
N SER A 75 -4.28 -8.27 1.32
CA SER A 75 -3.92 -7.58 2.57
C SER A 75 -5.11 -7.58 3.52
#